data_AF-A0A5C4YB05-F1
#
_entry.id   AF-A0A5C4YB05-F1
#
_cell.length_a   1.000
_cell.length_b   1.000
_cell.length_c   1.000
_cell.angle_alpha   90.00
_cell.angle_beta   90.00
_cell.angle_gamma   90.00
#
_symmetry.space_group_name_H-M   'P 1'
#
loop_
_entity.id
_entity.type
_entity.pdbx_description
1 polymer ?
#
loop_
_entity_poly.entity_id
_entity_poly.type
_entity_poly.pdbx_seq_one_letter_code
_entity_poly.pdbx_strand_id
1 'polypeptide(L)'
;MKRAAVLVLSLLAATAVAAPGRADLEAAAKQTAQTLGGVLRDCPASFAAVGFPEKQCVGVGDTVEAARVALNAALADDLYGVWRSRDSQRSVYNWLKTAGGYVYLRLQPDPDGHARTLLYLDLPPEPTGEPSGRPTTETLSTKTPPTEAAHHGSVTLTPAASNSPAPEPSVPPKDPPVQVPPATSPAPAAVVAPVPFGRTLKLQDNRLNGPDVLAVQNRLIALMLPARPGQGDGWYGPVTTQTVRVFQRANGLPVTGMVDRVTWERLFSAAAQPFDAPTVP
;
A
#
# COMPACT_ATOMS: atom_id res chain seq x y z
N MET A 1 64.90 -30.93 -16.40
CA MET A 1 63.53 -31.19 -15.93
C MET A 1 62.84 -29.84 -15.71
N LYS A 2 61.99 -29.38 -16.62
CA LYS A 2 61.27 -28.09 -16.54
C LYS A 2 59.94 -28.32 -15.79
N ARG A 3 59.75 -27.67 -14.64
CA ARG A 3 58.46 -27.65 -13.93
C ARG A 3 57.61 -26.53 -14.52
N ALA A 4 56.56 -26.90 -15.26
CA ALA A 4 55.55 -25.97 -15.73
C ALA A 4 54.62 -25.60 -14.55
N ALA A 5 54.56 -24.31 -14.23
CA ALA A 5 53.58 -23.78 -13.30
C ALA A 5 52.25 -23.60 -14.05
N VAL A 6 51.25 -24.41 -13.70
CA VAL A 6 49.89 -24.27 -14.21
C VAL A 6 49.21 -23.17 -13.41
N LEU A 7 48.97 -22.03 -14.06
CA LEU A 7 48.18 -20.93 -13.52
C LEU A 7 46.70 -21.31 -13.65
N VAL A 8 46.07 -21.74 -12.56
CA VAL A 8 44.62 -22.01 -12.53
C VAL A 8 43.91 -20.66 -12.37
N LEU A 9 43.37 -20.16 -13.48
CA LEU A 9 42.54 -18.96 -13.51
C LEU A 9 41.12 -19.34 -13.07
N SER A 10 40.79 -19.12 -11.80
CA SER A 10 39.45 -19.33 -11.25
C SER A 10 38.49 -18.28 -11.83
N LEU A 11 37.69 -18.66 -12.84
CA LEU A 11 36.54 -17.87 -13.26
C LEU A 11 35.45 -17.93 -12.18
N LEU A 12 35.24 -16.82 -11.48
CA LEU A 12 34.01 -16.57 -10.73
C LEU A 12 32.86 -16.35 -11.74
N ALA A 13 32.18 -17.42 -12.13
CA ALA A 13 30.90 -17.31 -12.79
C ALA A 13 29.89 -16.79 -11.76
N ALA A 14 29.46 -15.54 -11.89
CA ALA A 14 28.30 -15.04 -11.17
C ALA A 14 27.10 -15.86 -11.64
N THR A 15 26.63 -16.78 -10.82
CA THR A 15 25.35 -17.44 -11.05
C THR A 15 24.28 -16.36 -10.96
N ALA A 16 23.74 -15.95 -12.11
CA ALA A 16 22.49 -15.21 -12.13
C ALA A 16 21.49 -15.99 -11.28
N VAL A 17 20.96 -15.37 -10.23
CA VAL A 17 19.85 -15.94 -9.46
C VAL A 17 18.71 -16.08 -10.45
N ALA A 18 18.46 -17.31 -10.90
CA ALA A 18 17.36 -17.61 -11.81
C ALA A 18 16.06 -17.19 -11.13
N ALA A 19 15.15 -16.55 -11.88
CA ALA A 19 13.82 -16.22 -11.41
C ALA A 19 13.09 -17.49 -10.92
N PRO A 20 12.14 -17.36 -9.98
CA PRO A 20 11.47 -18.53 -9.42
C PRO A 20 10.74 -19.28 -10.52
N GLY A 21 10.97 -20.58 -10.62
CA GLY A 21 10.42 -21.43 -11.67
C GLY A 21 9.37 -22.41 -11.16
N ARG A 22 8.89 -23.28 -12.04
CA ARG A 22 7.93 -24.34 -11.70
C ARG A 22 8.36 -25.18 -10.48
N ALA A 23 9.66 -25.50 -10.39
CA ALA A 23 10.19 -26.27 -9.26
C ALA A 23 10.04 -25.53 -7.92
N ASP A 24 10.25 -24.21 -7.90
CA ASP A 24 10.02 -23.37 -6.72
C ASP A 24 8.54 -23.35 -6.33
N LEU A 25 7.65 -23.22 -7.33
CA LEU A 25 6.21 -23.21 -7.12
C LEU A 25 5.71 -24.56 -6.54
N GLU A 26 6.17 -25.69 -7.10
CA GLU A 26 5.83 -27.02 -6.59
C GLU A 26 6.40 -27.26 -5.18
N ALA A 27 7.62 -26.79 -4.90
CA ALA A 27 8.23 -26.89 -3.59
C ALA A 27 7.45 -26.07 -2.55
N ALA A 28 7.09 -24.82 -2.87
CA ALA A 28 6.28 -23.96 -2.03
C ALA A 28 4.89 -24.56 -1.74
N ALA A 29 4.24 -25.16 -2.75
CA ALA A 29 2.95 -25.82 -2.56
C ALA A 29 3.06 -27.03 -1.64
N LYS A 30 4.10 -27.86 -1.80
CA LYS A 30 4.35 -29.02 -0.92
C LYS A 30 4.67 -28.59 0.51
N GLN A 31 5.52 -27.57 0.69
CA GLN A 31 5.90 -27.04 2.00
C GLN A 31 4.69 -26.48 2.75
N THR A 32 3.87 -25.67 2.09
CA THR A 32 2.66 -25.10 2.69
C THR A 32 1.61 -26.16 3.00
N ALA A 33 1.44 -27.17 2.13
CA ALA A 33 0.57 -28.31 2.41
C ALA A 33 1.03 -29.12 3.63
N GLN A 34 2.32 -29.46 3.72
CA GLN A 34 2.88 -30.17 4.86
C GLN A 34 2.74 -29.38 6.16
N THR A 35 3.00 -28.07 6.10
CA THR A 35 2.90 -27.16 7.26
C THR A 35 1.49 -27.10 7.82
N LEU A 36 0.47 -27.15 6.95
CA LEU A 36 -0.93 -26.98 7.34
C LEU A 36 -1.74 -28.28 7.39
N GLY A 37 -1.10 -29.43 7.16
CA GLY A 37 -1.83 -30.70 6.98
C GLY A 37 -2.83 -30.64 5.81
N GLY A 38 -2.54 -29.85 4.78
CA GLY A 38 -3.35 -29.65 3.60
C GLY A 38 -3.11 -30.69 2.51
N VAL A 39 -3.99 -30.68 1.51
CA VAL A 39 -3.94 -31.59 0.35
C VAL A 39 -3.78 -30.78 -0.93
N LEU A 40 -2.75 -31.10 -1.74
CA LEU A 40 -2.61 -30.55 -3.08
C LEU A 40 -3.77 -31.01 -3.96
N ARG A 41 -4.32 -30.10 -4.76
CA ARG A 41 -5.45 -30.38 -5.63
C ARG A 41 -5.46 -29.46 -6.84
N ASP A 42 -6.31 -29.79 -7.81
CA ASP A 42 -6.61 -28.91 -8.92
C ASP A 42 -7.19 -27.60 -8.42
N CYS A 43 -6.74 -26.51 -9.04
CA CYS A 43 -7.29 -25.19 -8.74
C CYS A 43 -8.74 -25.10 -9.21
N PRO A 44 -9.64 -24.47 -8.43
CA PRO A 44 -11.02 -24.25 -8.83
C PRO A 44 -11.12 -23.59 -10.22
N ALA A 45 -12.18 -23.89 -10.95
CA ALA A 45 -12.42 -23.35 -12.28
C ALA A 45 -12.45 -21.80 -12.29
N SER A 46 -12.85 -21.17 -11.18
CA SER A 46 -12.80 -19.71 -11.00
C SER A 46 -11.40 -19.11 -11.12
N PHE A 47 -10.35 -19.92 -10.96
CA PHE A 47 -8.95 -19.51 -11.11
C PHE A 47 -8.38 -19.85 -12.49
N ALA A 48 -9.14 -20.46 -13.40
CA ALA A 48 -8.63 -20.81 -14.73
C ALA A 48 -8.07 -19.59 -15.48
N ALA A 49 -8.76 -18.45 -15.39
CA ALA A 49 -8.35 -17.16 -15.99
C ALA A 49 -7.43 -16.30 -15.09
N VAL A 50 -7.08 -16.79 -13.91
CA VAL A 50 -6.26 -16.06 -12.94
C VAL A 50 -4.85 -16.65 -12.94
N GLY A 51 -3.86 -15.78 -13.14
CA GLY A 51 -2.45 -16.13 -13.03
C GLY A 51 -1.94 -17.07 -14.12
N PHE A 52 -0.83 -17.76 -13.87
CA PHE A 52 -0.24 -18.68 -14.84
C PHE A 52 -0.96 -20.03 -14.86
N PRO A 53 -0.86 -20.80 -15.96
CA PRO A 53 -1.40 -22.15 -16.03
C PRO A 53 -0.73 -23.12 -15.04
N GLU A 54 0.48 -22.82 -14.57
CA GLU A 54 1.24 -23.71 -13.68
C GLU A 54 0.95 -23.54 -12.18
N LYS A 55 0.05 -22.60 -11.83
CA LYS A 55 -0.43 -22.34 -10.46
C LYS A 55 -0.73 -23.62 -9.67
N GLN A 56 -0.50 -23.55 -8.38
CA GLN A 56 -0.72 -24.66 -7.45
C GLN A 56 -1.77 -24.31 -6.41
N CYS A 57 -2.58 -25.29 -6.05
CA CYS A 57 -3.65 -25.11 -5.07
C CYS A 57 -3.58 -26.17 -3.96
N VAL A 58 -3.78 -25.71 -2.73
CA VAL A 58 -3.81 -26.58 -1.54
C VAL A 58 -5.10 -26.32 -0.77
N GLY A 59 -5.88 -27.37 -0.54
CA GLY A 59 -7.05 -27.33 0.34
C GLY A 59 -6.65 -27.60 1.79
N VAL A 60 -7.09 -26.75 2.72
CA VAL A 60 -6.77 -26.86 4.15
C VAL A 60 -8.07 -26.81 4.98
N GLY A 61 -8.14 -27.67 6.00
CA GLY A 61 -9.31 -27.80 6.88
C GLY A 61 -9.49 -26.63 7.86
N ASP A 62 -8.45 -25.83 8.08
CA ASP A 62 -8.46 -24.66 8.96
C ASP A 62 -9.09 -23.42 8.30
N THR A 63 -9.46 -22.44 9.12
CA THR A 63 -9.87 -21.11 8.65
C THR A 63 -8.68 -20.32 8.11
N VAL A 64 -8.95 -19.29 7.30
CA VAL A 64 -7.91 -18.42 6.73
C VAL A 64 -7.00 -17.87 7.82
N GLU A 65 -7.59 -17.44 8.94
CA GLU A 65 -6.87 -16.88 10.07
C GLU A 65 -5.99 -17.92 10.77
N ALA A 66 -6.52 -19.12 11.02
CA ALA A 66 -5.75 -20.20 11.64
C ALA A 66 -4.60 -20.67 10.73
N ALA A 67 -4.86 -20.83 9.43
CA ALA A 67 -3.84 -21.18 8.44
C ALA A 67 -2.73 -20.10 8.37
N ARG A 68 -3.10 -18.82 8.40
CA ARG A 68 -2.16 -17.69 8.44
C ARG A 68 -1.27 -17.73 9.69
N VAL A 69 -1.86 -17.98 10.85
CA VAL A 69 -1.11 -18.10 12.13
C VAL A 69 -0.15 -19.28 12.09
N ALA A 70 -0.58 -20.43 11.59
CA ALA A 70 0.26 -21.63 11.47
C ALA A 70 1.44 -21.41 10.50
N LEU A 71 1.20 -20.79 9.35
CA LEU A 71 2.28 -20.44 8.40
C LEU A 71 3.27 -19.45 9.01
N ASN A 72 2.81 -18.44 9.74
CA ASN A 72 3.70 -17.52 10.44
C ASN A 72 4.57 -18.23 11.49
N ALA A 73 4.01 -19.21 12.21
CA ALA A 73 4.76 -19.95 13.23
C ALA A 73 5.83 -20.86 12.61
N ALA A 74 5.54 -21.47 11.46
CA ALA A 74 6.41 -22.45 10.84
C ALA A 74 7.40 -21.86 9.83
N LEU A 75 7.01 -20.80 9.11
CA LEU A 75 7.72 -20.25 7.94
C LEU A 75 8.08 -18.77 8.11
N ALA A 76 8.30 -18.31 9.34
CA ALA A 76 8.55 -16.90 9.64
C ALA A 76 9.72 -16.30 8.82
N ASP A 77 10.80 -17.06 8.64
CA ASP A 77 12.00 -16.60 7.92
C ASP A 77 11.83 -16.60 6.40
N ASP A 78 10.88 -17.39 5.90
CA ASP A 78 10.58 -17.52 4.47
C ASP A 78 9.44 -16.61 4.03
N LEU A 79 8.59 -16.15 4.95
CA LEU A 79 7.48 -15.25 4.65
C LEU A 79 7.95 -13.80 4.52
N TYR A 80 7.54 -13.15 3.45
CA TYR A 80 7.94 -11.77 3.15
C TYR A 80 7.15 -10.75 3.98
N GLY A 81 7.64 -10.47 5.18
CA GLY A 81 7.08 -9.43 6.03
C GLY A 81 5.62 -9.70 6.41
N VAL A 82 4.78 -8.67 6.39
CA VAL A 82 3.40 -8.76 6.89
C VAL A 82 2.43 -9.18 5.78
N TRP A 83 1.47 -10.03 6.14
CA TRP A 83 0.33 -10.39 5.30
C TRP A 83 -0.45 -9.16 4.85
N ARG A 84 -0.91 -9.19 3.59
CA ARG A 84 -1.69 -8.13 2.94
C ARG A 84 -3.10 -8.63 2.63
N SER A 85 -4.10 -7.76 2.56
CA SER A 85 -5.48 -8.12 2.20
C SER A 85 -6.10 -7.04 1.31
N ARG A 86 -7.04 -7.40 0.44
CA ARG A 86 -7.80 -6.44 -0.40
C ARG A 86 -9.30 -6.44 -0.12
N ASP A 87 -9.78 -7.34 0.74
CA ASP A 87 -11.20 -7.69 0.93
C ASP A 87 -11.53 -7.95 2.41
N SER A 88 -11.12 -7.02 3.29
CA SER A 88 -11.43 -7.07 4.73
C SER A 88 -10.97 -8.37 5.41
N GLN A 89 -9.76 -8.84 5.08
CA GLN A 89 -9.13 -10.06 5.61
C GLN A 89 -9.83 -11.36 5.22
N ARG A 90 -10.83 -11.33 4.32
CA ARG A 90 -11.38 -12.56 3.75
C ARG A 90 -10.34 -13.30 2.93
N SER A 91 -9.56 -12.58 2.15
CA SER A 91 -8.39 -13.10 1.46
C SER A 91 -7.14 -12.36 1.94
N VAL A 92 -6.13 -13.12 2.31
CA VAL A 92 -4.81 -12.58 2.67
C VAL A 92 -3.76 -13.12 1.73
N TYR A 93 -2.72 -12.34 1.46
CA TYR A 93 -1.62 -12.77 0.62
C TYR A 93 -0.27 -12.33 1.17
N ASN A 94 0.75 -13.11 0.84
CA ASN A 94 2.15 -12.88 1.16
C ASN A 94 3.01 -13.42 0.00
N TRP A 95 4.33 -13.31 0.11
CA TRP A 95 5.29 -13.95 -0.76
C TRP A 95 6.11 -14.93 0.06
N LEU A 96 6.27 -16.15 -0.45
CA LEU A 96 7.11 -17.16 0.17
C LEU A 96 8.45 -17.18 -0.55
N LYS A 97 9.53 -17.02 0.20
CA LYS A 97 10.90 -17.11 -0.30
C LYS A 97 11.23 -18.56 -0.64
N THR A 98 11.82 -18.77 -1.81
CA THR A 98 12.30 -20.06 -2.31
C THR A 98 13.75 -19.91 -2.80
N ALA A 99 14.35 -21.00 -3.27
CA ALA A 99 15.71 -20.99 -3.79
C ALA A 99 15.86 -20.09 -5.02
N GLY A 100 14.87 -20.07 -5.91
CA GLY A 100 14.81 -19.23 -7.12
C GLY A 100 14.19 -17.86 -6.92
N GLY A 101 13.67 -17.51 -5.75
CA GLY A 101 13.11 -16.17 -5.52
C GLY A 101 11.88 -16.17 -4.64
N TYR A 102 10.76 -15.66 -5.15
CA TYR A 102 9.53 -15.52 -4.38
C TYR A 102 8.33 -16.09 -5.13
N VAL A 103 7.54 -16.90 -4.43
CA VAL A 103 6.26 -17.43 -4.90
C VAL A 103 5.14 -16.61 -4.27
N TYR A 104 4.18 -16.17 -5.07
CA TYR A 104 2.97 -15.53 -4.57
C TYR A 104 2.15 -16.55 -3.80
N LEU A 105 1.71 -16.20 -2.58
CA LEU A 105 0.87 -17.05 -1.74
C LEU A 105 -0.37 -16.28 -1.32
N ARG A 106 -1.56 -16.77 -1.66
CA ARG A 106 -2.84 -16.23 -1.22
C ARG A 106 -3.64 -17.28 -0.46
N LEU A 107 -4.22 -16.91 0.67
CA LEU A 107 -5.18 -17.70 1.43
C LEU A 107 -6.55 -17.03 1.32
N GLN A 108 -7.60 -17.83 1.15
CA GLN A 108 -8.99 -17.36 1.12
C GLN A 108 -9.94 -18.53 1.45
N PRO A 109 -11.23 -18.28 1.76
CA PRO A 109 -12.22 -19.36 1.79
C PRO A 109 -12.23 -20.11 0.46
N ASP A 110 -12.39 -21.42 0.54
CA ASP A 110 -12.51 -22.25 -0.66
C ASP A 110 -13.80 -21.86 -1.41
N PRO A 111 -13.71 -21.39 -2.66
CA PRO A 111 -14.90 -21.01 -3.42
C PRO A 111 -15.83 -22.21 -3.69
N ASP A 112 -15.27 -23.42 -3.79
CA ASP A 112 -16.04 -24.63 -4.07
C ASP A 112 -16.51 -25.35 -2.79
N GLY A 113 -16.05 -24.91 -1.62
CA GLY A 113 -16.40 -25.49 -0.32
C GLY A 113 -15.84 -26.90 -0.07
N HIS A 114 -14.87 -27.37 -0.84
CA HIS A 114 -14.21 -28.67 -0.64
C HIS A 114 -13.25 -28.66 0.57
N ALA A 115 -12.75 -27.49 0.95
CA ALA A 115 -11.96 -27.21 2.12
C ALA A 115 -12.48 -25.94 2.83
N ARG A 116 -11.97 -25.62 4.02
CA ARG A 116 -12.31 -24.34 4.67
C ARG A 116 -11.48 -23.19 4.11
N THR A 117 -10.21 -23.45 3.80
CA THR A 117 -9.30 -22.50 3.19
C THR A 117 -8.68 -23.10 1.94
N LEU A 118 -8.62 -22.29 0.88
CA LEU A 118 -7.81 -22.56 -0.29
C LEU A 118 -6.54 -21.69 -0.21
N LEU A 119 -5.39 -22.33 -0.33
CA LEU A 119 -4.13 -21.67 -0.67
C LEU A 119 -4.00 -21.68 -2.19
N TYR A 120 -3.76 -20.51 -2.75
CA TYR A 120 -3.43 -20.29 -4.16
C TYR A 120 -1.97 -19.84 -4.23
N LEU A 121 -1.15 -20.58 -4.96
CA LEU A 121 0.24 -20.27 -5.19
C LEU A 121 0.50 -20.04 -6.68
N ASP A 122 1.30 -19.02 -6.99
CA ASP A 122 1.65 -18.70 -8.36
C ASP A 122 3.02 -18.03 -8.46
N LEU A 123 3.62 -18.08 -9.64
CA LEU A 123 4.81 -17.29 -9.92
C LEU A 123 4.38 -15.83 -10.13
N PRO A 124 5.15 -14.84 -9.63
CA PRO A 124 4.90 -13.46 -9.99
C PRO A 124 4.86 -13.32 -11.52
N PRO A 125 3.97 -12.48 -12.07
CA PRO A 125 4.10 -12.11 -13.48
C PRO A 125 5.50 -11.55 -13.68
N GLU A 126 6.25 -12.14 -14.61
CA GLU A 126 7.48 -11.54 -15.11
C GLU A 126 7.21 -10.06 -15.34
N PRO A 127 8.08 -9.14 -14.89
CA PRO A 127 7.93 -7.75 -15.24
C PRO A 127 7.96 -7.72 -16.76
N THR A 128 6.79 -7.59 -17.39
CA THR A 128 6.69 -7.34 -18.81
C THR A 128 7.51 -6.08 -19.01
N GLY A 129 8.68 -6.22 -19.63
CA GLY A 129 9.39 -5.08 -20.16
C GLY A 129 8.34 -4.25 -20.88
N GLU A 130 8.26 -2.97 -20.52
CA GLU A 130 7.44 -2.02 -21.24
C GLU A 130 7.59 -2.31 -22.74
N PRO A 131 6.50 -2.50 -23.50
CA PRO A 131 6.64 -2.45 -24.93
C PRO A 131 7.13 -1.03 -25.23
N SER A 132 8.43 -0.88 -25.49
CA SER A 132 8.99 0.25 -26.24
C SER A 132 8.46 0.17 -27.68
N GLY A 133 7.15 0.27 -27.81
CA GLY A 133 6.43 0.53 -29.04
C GLY A 133 6.21 2.02 -29.09
N ARG A 134 7.19 2.72 -29.67
CA ARG A 134 6.98 4.03 -30.29
C ARG A 134 5.66 3.92 -31.09
N PRO A 135 4.67 4.82 -30.96
CA PRO A 135 3.47 4.70 -31.76
C PRO A 135 3.87 4.91 -33.23
N THR A 136 3.90 3.81 -33.98
CA THR A 136 3.93 3.86 -35.43
C THR A 136 2.55 4.33 -35.86
N THR A 137 2.55 5.41 -36.62
CA THR A 137 1.41 6.04 -37.27
C THR A 137 0.64 4.98 -38.07
N GLU A 138 -0.51 4.52 -37.57
CA GLU A 138 -1.51 3.86 -38.40
C GLU A 138 -2.64 4.84 -38.70
N THR A 139 -2.59 5.26 -39.96
CA THR A 139 -3.57 6.03 -40.71
C THR A 139 -4.95 5.38 -40.64
N LEU A 140 -5.93 6.05 -40.04
CA LEU A 140 -7.34 5.72 -40.23
C LEU A 140 -8.00 6.81 -41.10
N SER A 141 -8.18 6.48 -42.39
CA SER A 141 -8.93 7.29 -43.35
C SER A 141 -10.43 7.02 -43.24
N THR A 142 -11.17 8.14 -43.20
CA THR A 142 -12.49 8.43 -43.77
C THR A 142 -13.73 7.64 -43.35
N LYS A 143 -14.70 8.33 -42.72
CA LYS A 143 -16.01 8.67 -43.33
C LYS A 143 -16.84 9.68 -42.48
N THR A 144 -17.07 10.88 -43.02
CA THR A 144 -18.09 11.92 -42.68
C THR A 144 -19.46 11.53 -43.32
N PRO A 145 -20.64 12.20 -43.14
CA PRO A 145 -21.00 13.50 -42.50
C PRO A 145 -22.40 13.48 -41.77
N PRO A 146 -23.18 14.59 -41.57
CA PRO A 146 -22.90 16.04 -41.49
C PRO A 146 -23.43 16.73 -40.21
N THR A 147 -22.93 17.94 -39.90
CA THR A 147 -23.65 18.94 -39.10
C THR A 147 -23.58 20.29 -39.81
N GLU A 148 -24.74 20.90 -40.00
CA GLU A 148 -24.95 22.23 -40.58
C GLU A 148 -25.22 23.27 -39.48
N ALA A 149 -24.90 24.52 -39.84
CA ALA A 149 -25.34 25.80 -39.27
C ALA A 149 -24.44 26.50 -38.22
N ALA A 150 -23.82 27.57 -38.72
CA ALA A 150 -23.11 28.63 -38.03
C ALA A 150 -24.04 29.62 -37.30
N HIS A 151 -23.52 30.38 -36.32
CA HIS A 151 -23.48 31.86 -36.38
C HIS A 151 -22.71 32.52 -35.21
N HIS A 152 -21.70 33.31 -35.57
CA HIS A 152 -21.30 34.65 -35.15
C HIS A 152 -21.36 35.12 -33.67
N GLY A 153 -20.23 35.70 -33.21
CA GLY A 153 -20.14 36.62 -32.07
C GLY A 153 -18.72 37.09 -31.73
N SER A 154 -18.29 38.19 -32.36
CA SER A 154 -17.12 39.09 -32.11
C SER A 154 -16.94 39.51 -30.63
N VAL A 155 -15.86 40.08 -30.05
CA VAL A 155 -14.61 40.79 -30.46
C VAL A 155 -13.80 41.05 -29.14
N THR A 156 -12.51 40.70 -29.06
CA THR A 156 -11.30 41.59 -29.01
C THR A 156 -10.91 42.17 -27.64
N LEU A 157 -9.67 41.90 -27.17
CA LEU A 157 -8.54 42.85 -27.07
C LEU A 157 -7.29 42.23 -26.39
N THR A 158 -6.14 42.54 -26.98
CA THR A 158 -4.75 42.11 -26.71
C THR A 158 -4.08 43.00 -25.61
N PRO A 159 -2.77 42.85 -25.25
CA PRO A 159 -2.29 42.88 -23.87
C PRO A 159 -1.33 44.06 -23.57
N ALA A 160 -0.85 44.19 -22.32
CA ALA A 160 0.48 44.76 -22.05
C ALA A 160 0.93 44.49 -20.61
N ALA A 161 2.21 44.17 -20.46
CA ALA A 161 2.91 43.92 -19.22
C ALA A 161 3.63 45.18 -18.69
N SER A 162 4.01 45.06 -17.41
CA SER A 162 5.30 45.45 -16.82
C SER A 162 5.43 46.74 -15.99
N ASN A 163 6.04 46.51 -14.82
CA ASN A 163 6.99 47.33 -14.04
C ASN A 163 6.53 47.99 -12.73
N SER A 164 7.17 47.56 -11.64
CA SER A 164 7.35 48.27 -10.35
C SER A 164 8.19 49.54 -10.50
N PRO A 165 8.17 50.44 -9.48
CA PRO A 165 9.31 50.52 -8.54
C PRO A 165 8.95 50.92 -7.09
N ALA A 166 9.87 50.67 -6.15
CA ALA A 166 9.89 51.23 -4.78
C ALA A 166 10.65 52.58 -4.74
N PRO A 167 10.43 53.47 -3.73
CA PRO A 167 11.30 53.49 -2.54
C PRO A 167 10.61 53.97 -1.22
N GLU A 168 11.33 53.82 -0.09
CA GLU A 168 11.01 54.21 1.30
C GLU A 168 11.70 55.55 1.70
N PRO A 169 11.27 56.30 2.75
CA PRO A 169 12.07 56.28 4.02
C PRO A 169 11.34 56.59 5.38
N SER A 170 11.65 55.78 6.42
CA SER A 170 12.08 56.06 7.83
C SER A 170 11.47 57.18 8.73
N VAL A 171 11.13 56.84 10.02
CA VAL A 171 11.70 57.38 11.31
C VAL A 171 11.33 56.47 12.55
N PRO A 172 12.23 56.22 13.54
CA PRO A 172 12.00 55.50 14.82
C PRO A 172 12.00 56.41 16.10
N PRO A 173 11.67 55.90 17.33
CA PRO A 173 12.71 55.64 18.37
C PRO A 173 12.40 54.45 19.34
N LYS A 174 13.39 53.59 19.71
CA LYS A 174 14.24 53.54 20.94
C LYS A 174 13.61 52.94 22.22
N ASP A 175 13.97 51.67 22.52
CA ASP A 175 14.25 51.08 23.86
C ASP A 175 14.86 49.65 23.69
N PRO A 176 15.88 49.21 24.46
CA PRO A 176 16.33 47.81 24.53
C PRO A 176 15.94 47.13 25.88
N PRO A 177 16.17 45.82 26.05
CA PRO A 177 15.43 44.67 25.54
C PRO A 177 14.61 43.97 26.65
N VAL A 178 13.36 43.58 26.40
CA VAL A 178 12.67 42.63 27.29
C VAL A 178 12.68 41.27 26.61
N GLN A 179 13.65 40.45 26.99
CA GLN A 179 13.55 39.00 26.81
C GLN A 179 12.27 38.55 27.50
N VAL A 180 11.29 38.14 26.71
CA VAL A 180 10.13 37.44 27.24
C VAL A 180 10.68 36.15 27.85
N PRO A 181 10.49 35.89 29.15
CA PRO A 181 10.91 34.62 29.75
C PRO A 181 10.25 33.47 28.98
N PRO A 182 10.88 32.28 28.88
CA PRO A 182 10.23 31.14 28.27
C PRO A 182 8.92 30.92 29.01
N ALA A 183 7.80 31.17 28.33
CA ALA A 183 6.51 30.73 28.79
C ALA A 183 6.64 29.22 28.95
N THR A 184 6.69 28.80 30.21
CA THR A 184 6.49 27.42 30.63
C THR A 184 5.06 27.11 30.23
N SER A 185 4.89 26.70 28.96
CA SER A 185 3.64 26.14 28.49
C SER A 185 3.39 24.92 29.37
N PRO A 186 2.27 24.85 30.11
CA PRO A 186 1.94 23.63 30.83
C PRO A 186 1.85 22.53 29.78
N ALA A 187 2.68 21.49 29.94
CA ALA A 187 2.67 20.31 29.10
C ALA A 187 1.20 19.87 28.89
N PRO A 188 0.71 19.79 27.64
CA PRO A 188 -0.66 19.37 27.41
C PRO A 188 -0.86 17.97 27.99
N ALA A 189 -1.96 17.82 28.72
CA ALA A 189 -2.44 16.56 29.28
C ALA A 189 -2.20 15.40 28.30
N ALA A 190 -1.58 14.34 28.83
CA ALA A 190 -1.03 13.20 28.13
C ALA A 190 -1.79 12.81 26.85
N VAL A 191 -1.13 12.98 25.71
CA VAL A 191 -1.50 12.38 24.43
C VAL A 191 -1.32 10.87 24.58
N VAL A 192 -2.41 10.11 24.75
CA VAL A 192 -2.32 8.64 24.89
C VAL A 192 -2.29 8.01 23.49
N ALA A 193 -1.30 8.43 22.69
CA ALA A 193 -0.94 7.71 21.49
C ALA A 193 -0.02 6.54 21.90
N PRO A 194 -0.28 5.30 21.43
CA PRO A 194 0.58 4.16 21.76
C PRO A 194 1.99 4.27 21.15
N VAL A 195 2.18 5.20 20.21
CA VAL A 195 3.47 5.52 19.57
C VAL A 195 3.59 7.04 19.41
N PRO A 196 4.81 7.61 19.35
CA PRO A 196 4.98 9.04 19.09
C PRO A 196 4.71 9.40 17.62
N PHE A 197 4.36 10.66 17.36
CA PHE A 197 4.26 11.17 15.99
C PHE A 197 5.65 11.26 15.34
N GLY A 198 5.90 10.44 14.33
CA GLY A 198 7.17 10.41 13.60
C GLY A 198 7.16 11.08 12.23
N ARG A 199 6.01 11.05 11.53
CA ARG A 199 5.89 11.53 10.14
C ARG A 199 4.43 11.80 9.77
N THR A 200 4.23 12.67 8.78
CA THR A 200 2.90 12.89 8.18
C THR A 200 2.45 11.66 7.39
N LEU A 201 1.25 11.16 7.67
CA LEU A 201 0.67 10.01 6.97
C LEU A 201 -0.27 10.47 5.86
N LYS A 202 -0.08 9.97 4.63
CA LYS A 202 -0.91 10.32 3.47
C LYS A 202 -0.96 9.17 2.47
N LEU A 203 -1.94 9.22 1.58
CA LEU A 203 -2.02 8.30 0.45
C LEU A 203 -0.90 8.61 -0.55
N GLN A 204 -0.25 7.57 -1.04
CA GLN A 204 0.79 7.62 -2.06
C GLN A 204 0.91 6.25 -2.74
N ASP A 205 1.61 6.20 -3.88
CA ASP A 205 1.76 4.97 -4.68
C ASP A 205 2.40 3.84 -3.87
N ASN A 206 3.52 4.15 -3.20
CA ASN A 206 4.11 3.24 -2.21
C ASN A 206 3.54 3.53 -0.82
N ARG A 207 2.38 2.94 -0.51
CA ARG A 207 1.61 3.25 0.70
C ARG A 207 2.45 3.20 1.97
N LEU A 208 2.26 4.19 2.83
CA LEU A 208 2.87 4.21 4.15
C LEU A 208 2.33 3.05 4.99
N ASN A 209 3.20 2.43 5.76
CA ASN A 209 2.83 1.39 6.70
C ASN A 209 3.70 1.41 7.95
N GLY A 210 3.18 0.84 9.03
CA GLY A 210 3.90 0.72 10.30
C GLY A 210 3.01 0.92 11.53
N PRO A 211 3.63 0.90 12.73
CA PRO A 211 2.91 1.06 14.00
C PRO A 211 2.15 2.39 14.12
N ASP A 212 2.66 3.45 13.50
CA ASP A 212 2.02 4.77 13.43
C ASP A 212 0.70 4.74 12.64
N VAL A 213 0.70 4.08 11.48
CA VAL A 213 -0.49 3.89 10.66
C VAL A 213 -1.51 3.00 11.37
N LEU A 214 -1.07 1.90 11.98
CA LEU A 214 -1.95 0.99 12.72
C LEU A 214 -2.60 1.69 13.92
N ALA A 215 -1.84 2.50 14.67
CA ALA A 215 -2.35 3.28 15.80
C ALA A 215 -3.46 4.24 15.35
N VAL A 216 -3.24 4.97 14.24
CA VAL A 216 -4.23 5.88 13.65
C VAL A 216 -5.50 5.14 13.25
N GLN A 217 -5.36 4.02 12.52
CA GLN A 217 -6.52 3.25 12.06
C GLN A 217 -7.34 2.70 13.23
N ASN A 218 -6.69 2.11 14.24
CA ASN A 218 -7.37 1.58 15.43
C ASN A 218 -8.09 2.70 16.20
N ARG A 219 -7.46 3.86 16.33
CA ARG A 219 -8.09 5.02 16.99
C ARG A 219 -9.28 5.54 16.19
N LEU A 220 -9.19 5.60 14.87
CA LEU A 220 -10.31 5.98 14.00
C LEU A 220 -11.47 4.99 14.13
N ILE A 221 -11.20 3.68 14.10
CA ILE A 221 -12.21 2.62 14.27
C ILE A 221 -12.93 2.77 15.61
N ALA A 222 -12.19 3.02 16.70
CA ALA A 222 -12.77 3.21 18.04
C ALA A 222 -13.69 4.44 18.15
N LEU A 223 -13.52 5.44 17.27
CA LEU A 223 -14.31 6.66 17.23
C LEU A 223 -15.47 6.60 16.21
N MET A 224 -15.59 5.53 15.42
CA MET A 224 -16.65 5.39 14.42
C MET A 224 -18.01 5.08 15.04
N LEU A 225 -19.04 5.69 14.46
CA LEU A 225 -20.44 5.39 14.73
C LEU A 225 -21.14 4.84 13.47
N PRO A 226 -21.93 3.75 13.57
CA PRO A 226 -21.97 2.83 14.71
C PRO A 226 -20.61 2.15 14.92
N ALA A 227 -20.35 1.68 16.15
CA ALA A 227 -19.12 0.99 16.48
C ALA A 227 -18.92 -0.22 15.56
N ARG A 228 -17.77 -0.30 14.90
CA ARG A 228 -17.41 -1.43 14.03
C ARG A 228 -16.37 -2.31 14.73
N PRO A 229 -16.60 -3.62 14.83
CA PRO A 229 -15.54 -4.54 15.24
C PRO A 229 -14.46 -4.56 14.16
N GLY A 230 -13.21 -4.64 14.57
CA GLY A 230 -12.08 -4.74 13.66
C GLY A 230 -10.84 -4.02 14.15
N GLN A 231 -9.74 -4.25 13.45
CA GLN A 231 -8.46 -3.59 13.65
C GLN A 231 -7.95 -3.09 12.31
N GLY A 232 -7.12 -2.04 12.35
CA GLY A 232 -6.38 -1.58 11.19
C GLY A 232 -5.43 -2.66 10.66
N ASP A 233 -5.10 -2.55 9.38
CA ASP A 233 -4.12 -3.41 8.71
C ASP A 233 -2.69 -2.85 8.78
N GLY A 234 -2.52 -1.63 9.31
CA GLY A 234 -1.26 -0.91 9.37
C GLY A 234 -0.82 -0.29 8.05
N TRP A 235 -1.69 -0.19 7.03
CA TRP A 235 -1.41 0.39 5.72
C TRP A 235 -2.26 1.61 5.39
N TYR A 236 -1.64 2.73 5.04
CA TYR A 236 -2.34 3.97 4.74
C TYR A 236 -2.92 3.94 3.33
N GLY A 237 -4.15 3.44 3.22
CA GLY A 237 -4.87 3.26 1.96
C GLY A 237 -6.02 4.26 1.72
N PRO A 238 -6.70 4.19 0.55
CA PRO A 238 -7.85 5.04 0.21
C PRO A 238 -8.94 5.00 1.27
N VAL A 239 -9.21 3.83 1.88
CA VAL A 239 -10.16 3.69 2.98
C VAL A 239 -9.70 4.50 4.20
N THR A 240 -8.41 4.43 4.56
CA THR A 240 -7.83 5.21 5.66
C THR A 240 -7.88 6.70 5.36
N THR A 241 -7.47 7.13 4.16
CA THR A 241 -7.54 8.53 3.71
C THR A 241 -8.97 9.06 3.82
N GLN A 242 -9.94 8.30 3.29
CA GLN A 242 -11.34 8.69 3.33
C GLN A 242 -11.86 8.78 4.76
N THR A 243 -11.49 7.82 5.61
CA THR A 243 -11.83 7.83 7.03
C THR A 243 -11.25 9.05 7.75
N VAL A 244 -9.97 9.37 7.48
CA VAL A 244 -9.30 10.56 8.03
C VAL A 244 -10.03 11.83 7.60
N ARG A 245 -10.49 11.93 6.35
CA ARG A 245 -11.27 13.08 5.88
C ARG A 245 -12.57 13.24 6.65
N VAL A 246 -13.28 12.15 6.94
CA VAL A 246 -14.52 12.22 7.73
C VAL A 246 -14.23 12.62 9.17
N PHE A 247 -13.20 12.03 9.79
CA PHE A 247 -12.75 12.41 11.13
C PHE A 247 -12.38 13.89 11.21
N GLN A 248 -11.59 14.39 10.25
CA GLN A 248 -11.16 15.79 10.18
C GLN A 248 -12.37 16.72 10.11
N ARG A 249 -13.34 16.41 9.24
CA ARG A 249 -14.58 17.18 9.12
C ARG A 249 -15.35 17.21 10.44
N ALA A 250 -15.51 16.06 11.11
CA ALA A 250 -16.22 15.97 12.39
C ALA A 250 -15.50 16.71 13.53
N ASN A 251 -14.18 16.89 13.43
CA ASN A 251 -13.35 17.52 14.44
C ASN A 251 -12.94 18.97 14.11
N GLY A 252 -13.53 19.56 13.07
CA GLY A 252 -13.24 20.96 12.68
C GLY A 252 -11.83 21.19 12.15
N LEU A 253 -11.19 20.14 11.62
CA LEU A 253 -9.85 20.20 11.04
C LEU A 253 -9.91 20.40 9.51
N PRO A 254 -8.84 20.95 8.90
CA PRO A 254 -8.70 20.95 7.44
C PRO A 254 -8.83 19.54 6.85
N VAL A 255 -9.72 19.36 5.86
CA VAL A 255 -10.07 18.04 5.28
C VAL A 255 -9.06 17.63 4.20
N THR A 256 -7.83 17.38 4.64
CA THR A 256 -6.71 17.01 3.76
C THR A 256 -6.68 15.52 3.43
N GLY A 257 -7.23 14.67 4.30
CA GLY A 257 -7.02 13.23 4.24
C GLY A 257 -5.58 12.83 4.55
N MET A 258 -4.83 13.69 5.23
CA MET A 258 -3.49 13.43 5.73
C MET A 258 -3.51 13.51 7.25
N VAL A 259 -2.74 12.66 7.94
CA VAL A 259 -2.51 12.78 9.38
C VAL A 259 -1.20 13.51 9.59
N ASP A 260 -1.28 14.83 9.68
CA ASP A 260 -0.19 15.69 10.14
C ASP A 260 -0.17 15.78 11.68
N ARG A 261 0.73 16.59 12.24
CA ARG A 261 0.89 16.75 13.69
C ARG A 261 -0.42 17.20 14.37
N VAL A 262 -1.11 18.18 13.78
CA VAL A 262 -2.36 18.72 14.35
C VAL A 262 -3.46 17.67 14.34
N THR A 263 -3.59 16.93 13.23
CA THR A 263 -4.55 15.82 13.12
C THR A 263 -4.22 14.71 14.11
N TRP A 264 -2.94 14.36 14.27
CA TRP A 264 -2.48 13.36 15.22
C TRP A 264 -2.84 13.72 16.66
N GLU A 265 -2.49 14.93 17.09
CA GLU A 265 -2.75 15.42 18.44
C GLU A 265 -4.26 15.44 18.73
N ARG A 266 -5.08 15.90 17.77
CA ARG A 266 -6.53 15.86 17.92
C ARG A 266 -7.05 14.43 18.05
N LEU A 267 -6.60 13.51 17.19
CA LEU A 267 -7.06 12.11 17.13
C LEU A 267 -6.80 11.34 18.44
N PHE A 268 -5.65 11.58 19.08
CA PHE A 268 -5.26 10.93 20.33
C PHE A 268 -5.59 11.74 21.60
N SER A 269 -6.23 12.90 21.46
CA SER A 269 -6.71 13.67 22.60
C SER A 269 -8.01 13.09 23.18
N ALA A 270 -8.29 13.43 24.44
CA ALA A 270 -9.58 13.19 25.07
C ALA A 270 -10.73 13.99 24.41
N ALA A 271 -10.41 15.05 23.66
CA ALA A 271 -11.39 15.90 22.99
C ALA A 271 -11.78 15.39 21.59
N ALA A 272 -11.20 14.28 21.11
CA ALA A 272 -11.52 13.66 19.83
C ALA A 272 -13.02 13.31 19.76
N GLN A 273 -13.73 13.90 18.80
CA GLN A 273 -15.16 13.64 18.62
C GLN A 273 -15.37 12.38 17.78
N PRO A 274 -16.32 11.52 18.17
CA PRO A 274 -16.81 10.43 17.32
C PRO A 274 -17.36 10.94 16.00
N PHE A 275 -17.38 10.07 14.99
CA PHE A 275 -17.83 10.44 13.65
C PHE A 275 -18.52 9.27 12.94
N ASP A 276 -19.39 9.59 11.99
CA ASP A 276 -20.10 8.57 11.21
C ASP A 276 -19.13 7.83 10.31
N ALA A 277 -19.19 6.50 10.34
CA ALA A 277 -18.33 5.68 9.51
C ALA A 277 -18.57 5.98 8.01
N PRO A 278 -17.52 6.17 7.19
CA PRO A 278 -17.70 6.49 5.78
C PRO A 278 -18.52 5.40 5.07
N THR A 279 -19.49 5.83 4.28
CA THR A 279 -20.18 4.98 3.31
C THR A 279 -19.21 4.71 2.18
N VAL A 280 -18.63 3.51 2.16
CA VAL A 280 -17.81 3.05 1.04
C VAL A 280 -18.78 2.53 -0.02
N PRO A 281 -18.83 3.10 -1.23
CA PRO A 281 -19.56 2.50 -2.35
C PRO A 281 -18.89 1.20 -2.82
#